data_AF-U1Q7D8-F1
#
_entry.id   AF-U1Q7D8-F1
#
_cell.length_a   1.000
_cell.length_b   1.000
_cell.length_c   1.000
_cell.angle_alpha   90.00
_cell.angle_beta   90.00
_cell.angle_gamma   90.00
#
_symmetry.space_group_name_H-M   'P 1'
#
loop_
_entity.id
_entity.type
_entity.pdbx_description
1 polymer ?
#
loop_
_entity_poly.entity_id
_entity_poly.type
_entity_poly.pdbx_seq_one_letter_code
_entity_poly.pdbx_strand_id
1 'polypeptide(L)'
;MSQATQQDAETGVIESVSGPVVTAQDLDARMNDVVYVGDEGLMGEVIEIEGNVTTIQVYEETSGVGPGEPVENTGEPLSVDLGPGILDAIYDGTQRPLDVLEDKMNSAFLDRGVDAPGIDLDKEWEFQPEVEAGDEVSAGDVVGIVKETVTIDHKVMVPPDYEGGEVVSVESGDHTVEETVVELDNGEEISMHQEWPVRTPRPAVEKQTPTKPLISGQRVLDGLFPIAKGGTAAIPGPFGSGKTVTQHQLAKWPTPTSSSTSAVASAATR
;
A
#
# COMPACT_ATOMS: atom_id res chain seq x y z
N MET A 1 10.29 28.73 21.77
CA MET A 1 11.70 28.47 21.44
C MET A 1 11.92 26.98 21.62
N SER A 2 11.34 26.19 20.72
CA SER A 2 11.64 24.77 20.57
C SER A 2 12.36 24.67 19.25
N GLN A 3 13.50 24.00 19.25
CA GLN A 3 14.42 23.94 18.13
C GLN A 3 13.75 23.17 17.01
N ALA A 4 13.42 23.88 15.92
CA ALA A 4 13.20 23.25 14.64
C ALA A 4 14.54 22.59 14.26
N THR A 5 14.56 21.27 14.27
CA THR A 5 15.66 20.50 13.69
C THR A 5 15.72 20.88 12.21
N GLN A 6 16.77 21.59 11.81
CA GLN A 6 17.13 21.77 10.41
C GLN A 6 17.36 20.37 9.82
N GLN A 7 16.44 19.91 8.96
CA GLN A 7 16.73 18.84 8.01
C GLN A 7 17.67 19.43 6.96
N ASP A 8 18.92 18.96 6.93
CA ASP A 8 19.85 19.25 5.85
C ASP A 8 19.25 18.73 4.54
N ALA A 9 19.19 19.58 3.53
CA ALA A 9 18.47 19.34 2.28
C ALA A 9 19.05 18.15 1.48
N GLU A 10 18.32 17.03 1.44
CA GLU A 10 18.48 15.90 0.50
C GLU A 10 17.93 16.27 -0.89
N THR A 11 18.25 17.48 -1.37
CA THR A 11 17.67 18.04 -2.60
C THR A 11 18.71 18.00 -3.72
N GLY A 12 18.43 17.22 -4.76
CA GLY A 12 19.17 17.21 -6.00
C GLY A 12 18.62 18.22 -7.01
N VAL A 13 19.27 18.29 -8.18
CA VAL A 13 18.85 19.19 -9.26
C VAL A 13 18.73 18.41 -10.56
N ILE A 14 17.64 18.62 -11.30
CA ILE A 14 17.44 17.96 -12.60
C ILE A 14 18.53 18.38 -13.58
N GLU A 15 19.23 17.40 -14.14
CA GLU A 15 20.18 17.59 -15.24
C GLU A 15 19.50 17.42 -16.60
N SER A 16 18.67 16.38 -16.76
CA SER A 16 18.02 16.08 -18.04
C SER A 16 16.70 15.35 -17.89
N VAL A 17 15.82 15.51 -18.89
CA VAL A 17 14.49 14.88 -18.95
C VAL A 17 14.33 14.22 -20.31
N SER A 18 14.04 12.91 -20.33
CA SER A 18 13.85 12.12 -21.55
C SER A 18 12.63 11.21 -21.42
N GLY A 19 11.46 11.74 -21.80
CA GLY A 19 10.19 11.04 -21.59
C GLY A 19 9.94 10.86 -20.08
N PRO A 20 9.61 9.66 -19.60
CA PRO A 20 9.34 9.44 -18.18
C PRO A 20 10.61 9.21 -17.34
N VAL A 21 11.80 9.31 -17.95
CA VAL A 21 13.09 9.15 -17.27
C VAL A 21 13.71 10.53 -17.06
N VAL A 22 14.06 10.83 -15.81
CA VAL A 22 14.70 12.07 -15.40
C VAL A 22 16.06 11.74 -14.77
N THR A 23 17.08 12.54 -15.05
CA THR A 23 18.36 12.45 -14.36
C THR A 23 18.56 13.66 -13.46
N ALA A 24 18.97 13.42 -12.23
CA ALA A 24 19.27 14.45 -11.24
C ALA A 24 20.72 14.33 -10.78
N GLN A 25 21.32 15.46 -10.42
CA GLN A 25 22.66 15.54 -9.83
C GLN A 25 22.60 15.89 -8.36
N ASP A 26 23.61 15.41 -7.63
CA ASP A 26 23.86 15.75 -6.23
C ASP A 26 22.67 15.43 -5.30
N LEU A 27 21.90 14.39 -5.65
CA LEU A 27 20.81 13.84 -4.86
C LEU A 27 21.33 12.76 -3.93
N ASP A 28 21.20 12.94 -2.62
CA ASP A 28 21.47 11.89 -1.64
C ASP A 28 20.29 10.94 -1.59
N ALA A 29 20.36 9.86 -2.37
CA ALA A 29 19.30 8.86 -2.46
C ALA A 29 19.84 7.44 -2.56
N ARG A 30 18.97 6.48 -2.25
CA ARG A 30 19.23 5.05 -2.36
C ARG A 30 18.37 4.47 -3.49
N MET A 31 18.77 3.29 -3.92
CA MET A 31 18.01 2.52 -4.91
C MET A 31 16.59 2.24 -4.39
N ASN A 32 15.59 2.50 -5.24
CA ASN A 32 14.16 2.38 -4.97
C ASN A 32 13.55 3.44 -4.04
N ASP A 33 14.30 4.46 -3.62
CA ASP A 33 13.71 5.58 -2.88
C ASP A 33 12.69 6.31 -3.75
N VAL A 34 11.59 6.74 -3.14
CA VAL A 34 10.62 7.64 -3.74
C VAL A 34 11.19 9.06 -3.73
N VAL A 35 10.96 9.78 -4.82
CA VAL A 35 11.41 11.16 -4.98
C VAL A 35 10.30 12.01 -5.57
N TYR A 36 10.29 13.29 -5.22
CA TYR A 36 9.43 14.30 -5.83
C TYR A 36 10.25 15.13 -6.81
N VAL A 37 9.83 15.15 -8.08
CA VAL A 37 10.59 15.68 -9.20
C VAL A 37 9.95 16.96 -9.72
N GLY A 38 10.76 18.02 -9.82
CA GLY A 38 10.35 19.30 -10.38
C GLY A 38 9.62 20.19 -9.37
N ASP A 39 9.33 21.43 -9.77
CA ASP A 39 8.56 22.36 -8.94
C ASP A 39 7.11 21.88 -8.69
N GLU A 40 6.60 21.03 -9.58
CA GLU A 40 5.27 20.39 -9.46
C GLU A 40 5.27 19.20 -8.50
N GLY A 41 6.43 18.70 -8.05
CA GLY A 41 6.51 17.58 -7.11
C GLY A 41 5.99 16.26 -7.69
N LEU A 42 6.38 15.91 -8.91
CA LEU A 42 5.92 14.69 -9.57
C LEU A 42 6.51 13.45 -8.90
N MET A 43 5.68 12.48 -8.56
CA MET A 43 6.15 11.26 -7.92
C MET A 43 7.01 10.43 -8.88
N GLY A 44 8.19 10.04 -8.41
CA GLY A 44 9.10 9.15 -9.12
C GLY A 44 9.85 8.22 -8.19
N GLU A 45 10.65 7.34 -8.78
CA GLU A 45 11.45 6.36 -8.05
C GLU A 45 12.87 6.29 -8.61
N VAL A 46 13.86 6.21 -7.74
CA VAL A 46 15.26 6.01 -8.12
C VAL A 46 15.49 4.59 -8.64
N ILE A 47 15.90 4.50 -9.92
CA ILE A 47 16.15 3.22 -10.61
C ILE A 47 17.61 2.93 -10.90
N GLU A 48 18.49 3.94 -10.82
CA GLU A 48 19.93 3.79 -11.03
C GLU A 48 20.70 4.94 -10.36
N ILE A 49 21.90 4.65 -9.84
CA ILE A 49 22.81 5.64 -9.26
C ILE A 49 24.22 5.39 -9.82
N GLU A 50 24.76 6.38 -10.54
CA GLU A 50 26.10 6.37 -11.11
C GLU A 50 26.90 7.60 -10.64
N GLY A 51 27.73 7.42 -9.61
CA GLY A 51 28.53 8.52 -9.07
C GLY A 51 27.64 9.57 -8.39
N ASN A 52 27.58 10.78 -8.96
CA ASN A 52 26.72 11.86 -8.48
C ASN A 52 25.46 12.06 -9.35
N VAL A 53 25.21 11.16 -10.30
CA VAL A 53 24.03 11.19 -11.18
C VAL A 53 23.07 10.09 -10.74
N THR A 54 21.82 10.47 -10.53
CA THR A 54 20.72 9.58 -10.15
C THR A 54 19.68 9.55 -11.25
N THR A 55 19.34 8.37 -11.74
CA THR A 55 18.29 8.16 -12.75
C THR A 55 16.98 7.81 -12.05
N ILE A 56 15.94 8.53 -12.41
CA ILE A 56 14.62 8.49 -11.78
C ILE A 56 13.59 8.11 -12.83
N GLN A 57 12.74 7.14 -12.49
CA GLN A 57 11.53 6.81 -13.24
C GLN A 57 10.36 7.58 -12.65
N VAL A 58 9.83 8.55 -13.40
CA VAL A 58 8.66 9.33 -12.99
C VAL A 58 7.39 8.55 -13.34
N TYR A 59 6.42 8.51 -12.42
CA TYR A 59 5.14 7.80 -12.58
C TYR A 59 4.03 8.69 -13.15
N GLU A 60 4.29 9.99 -13.29
CA GLU A 60 3.41 11.00 -13.86
C GLU A 60 3.95 11.57 -15.19
N GLU A 61 3.18 12.45 -15.83
CA GLU A 61 3.58 13.10 -17.08
C GLU A 61 4.61 14.23 -16.84
N THR A 62 5.83 14.06 -17.35
CA THR A 62 6.97 14.98 -17.20
C THR A 62 6.93 16.22 -18.11
N SER A 63 5.82 16.45 -18.83
CA SER A 63 5.68 17.56 -19.78
C SER A 63 5.83 18.93 -19.11
N GLY A 64 6.93 19.63 -19.33
CA GLY A 64 7.13 20.96 -18.75
C GLY A 64 8.06 20.99 -17.53
N VAL A 65 8.46 19.81 -17.02
CA VAL A 65 9.61 19.68 -16.13
C VAL A 65 10.89 19.79 -16.96
N GLY A 66 11.87 20.52 -16.46
CA GLY A 66 13.12 20.79 -17.16
C GLY A 66 14.37 20.85 -16.27
N PRO A 67 15.56 20.94 -16.89
CA PRO A 67 16.82 21.06 -16.17
C PRO A 67 16.87 22.27 -15.24
N GLY A 68 17.42 22.10 -14.04
CA GLY A 68 17.57 23.13 -13.02
C GLY A 68 16.48 23.14 -11.95
N GLU A 69 15.40 22.39 -12.11
CA GLU A 69 14.35 22.21 -11.10
C GLU A 69 14.81 21.26 -9.96
N PRO A 70 14.20 21.36 -8.77
CA PRO A 70 14.59 20.53 -7.63
C PRO A 70 14.14 19.08 -7.78
N VAL A 71 14.85 18.18 -7.09
CA VAL A 71 14.40 16.81 -6.81
C VAL A 71 14.55 16.57 -5.32
N GLU A 72 13.47 16.20 -4.65
CA GLU A 72 13.46 15.94 -3.22
C GLU A 72 13.38 14.43 -2.96
N ASN A 73 14.29 13.90 -2.14
CA ASN A 73 14.23 12.52 -1.70
C ASN A 73 13.30 12.36 -0.48
N THR A 74 12.48 11.31 -0.46
CA THR A 74 11.72 10.94 0.75
C THR A 74 12.55 10.06 1.70
N GLY A 75 13.61 9.41 1.19
CA GLY A 75 14.45 8.47 1.93
C GLY A 75 13.81 7.11 2.16
N GLU A 76 12.61 6.90 1.61
CA GLU A 76 11.78 5.72 1.83
C GLU A 76 11.37 5.08 0.50
N PRO A 77 11.29 3.74 0.43
CA PRO A 77 10.81 3.07 -0.76
C PRO A 77 9.31 3.30 -0.96
N LEU A 78 8.81 3.02 -2.17
CA LEU A 78 7.38 3.06 -2.44
C LEU A 78 6.64 2.09 -1.50
N SER A 79 5.83 2.68 -0.63
CA SER A 79 5.04 1.99 0.39
C SER A 79 3.56 2.21 0.14
N VAL A 80 2.74 1.39 0.80
CA VAL A 80 1.29 1.50 0.79
C VAL A 80 0.74 1.57 2.20
N ASP A 81 -0.31 2.37 2.36
CA ASP A 81 -1.10 2.48 3.57
C ASP A 81 -1.95 1.23 3.76
N LEU A 82 -1.80 0.60 4.92
CA LEU A 82 -2.56 -0.57 5.33
C LEU A 82 -3.28 -0.25 6.63
N GLY A 83 -4.61 -0.15 6.55
CA GLY A 83 -5.45 0.10 7.72
C GLY A 83 -6.93 0.10 7.36
N PRO A 84 -7.81 0.36 8.34
CA PRO A 84 -9.24 0.54 8.09
C PRO A 84 -9.50 1.70 7.12
N GLY A 85 -10.39 1.49 6.15
CA GLY A 85 -10.71 2.45 5.09
C GLY A 85 -10.18 2.07 3.72
N ILE A 86 -9.36 1.00 3.63
CA ILE A 86 -8.88 0.50 2.35
C ILE A 86 -9.99 -0.21 1.54
N LEU A 87 -10.97 -0.82 2.21
CA LEU A 87 -12.09 -1.50 1.57
C LEU A 87 -13.08 -0.49 0.98
N ASP A 88 -13.65 -0.82 -0.18
CA ASP A 88 -14.62 -0.02 -0.95
C ASP A 88 -14.02 1.22 -1.68
N ALA A 89 -12.73 1.49 -1.52
CA ALA A 89 -12.03 2.55 -2.23
C ALA A 89 -11.52 2.11 -3.62
N ILE A 90 -11.37 3.09 -4.53
CA ILE A 90 -10.80 2.90 -5.86
C ILE A 90 -9.51 3.72 -5.95
N TYR A 91 -8.39 3.04 -6.19
CA TYR A 91 -7.07 3.64 -6.23
C TYR A 91 -6.50 3.75 -7.65
N ASP A 92 -5.56 4.68 -7.83
CA ASP A 92 -4.64 4.67 -8.96
C ASP A 92 -3.47 3.67 -8.79
N GLY A 93 -2.43 3.80 -9.59
CA GLY A 93 -1.26 2.91 -9.56
C GLY A 93 -0.34 3.09 -8.34
N THR A 94 -0.47 4.19 -7.60
CA THR A 94 0.37 4.55 -6.44
C THR A 94 -0.44 4.65 -5.16
N GLN A 95 -1.63 4.02 -5.13
CA GLN A 95 -2.56 4.00 -4.00
C GLN A 95 -3.18 5.36 -3.64
N ARG A 96 -3.33 6.29 -4.58
CA ARG A 96 -4.10 7.53 -4.34
C ARG A 96 -5.60 7.29 -4.61
N PRO A 97 -6.51 7.58 -3.66
CA PRO A 97 -7.94 7.36 -3.84
C PRO A 97 -8.55 8.33 -4.85
N LEU A 98 -9.15 7.79 -5.92
CA LEU A 98 -9.59 8.57 -7.09
C LEU A 98 -10.72 9.55 -6.77
N ASP A 99 -11.62 9.21 -5.85
CA ASP A 99 -12.70 10.07 -5.36
C ASP A 99 -12.15 11.27 -4.60
N VAL A 100 -11.17 11.05 -3.72
CA VAL A 100 -10.48 12.12 -3.00
C VAL A 100 -9.71 13.03 -3.95
N LEU A 101 -9.05 12.46 -4.97
CA LEU A 101 -8.38 13.26 -6.00
C LEU A 101 -9.37 14.11 -6.82
N GLU A 102 -10.51 13.52 -7.23
CA GLU A 102 -11.57 14.24 -7.95
C GLU A 102 -12.08 15.43 -7.14
N ASP A 103 -12.33 15.24 -5.84
CA ASP A 103 -12.77 16.30 -4.93
C ASP A 103 -11.71 17.39 -4.73
N LYS A 104 -10.43 17.02 -4.56
CA LYS A 104 -9.32 17.98 -4.41
C LYS A 104 -9.09 18.82 -5.68
N MET A 105 -9.16 18.19 -6.84
CA MET A 105 -8.94 18.86 -8.13
C MET A 105 -10.20 19.61 -8.62
N ASN A 106 -11.37 19.24 -8.10
CA ASN A 106 -12.68 19.71 -8.57
C ASN A 106 -12.80 19.58 -10.11
N SER A 107 -12.36 18.43 -10.63
CA SER A 107 -12.20 18.15 -12.06
C SER A 107 -12.37 16.66 -12.34
N ALA A 108 -12.95 16.32 -13.50
CA ALA A 108 -13.04 14.95 -13.98
C ALA A 108 -11.72 14.44 -14.63
N PHE A 109 -10.66 15.23 -14.58
CA PHE A 109 -9.33 14.93 -15.13
C PHE A 109 -8.30 14.94 -14.01
N LEU A 110 -7.26 14.11 -14.15
CA LEU A 110 -6.15 14.05 -13.22
C LEU A 110 -5.15 15.17 -13.51
N ASP A 111 -5.02 16.09 -12.55
CA ASP A 111 -3.92 17.04 -12.50
C ASP A 111 -2.65 16.37 -11.96
N ARG A 112 -1.50 16.97 -12.25
CA ARG A 112 -0.18 16.42 -11.92
C ARG A 112 0.31 16.97 -10.59
N GLY A 113 1.10 16.18 -9.87
CA GLY A 113 1.68 16.60 -8.59
C GLY A 113 0.66 16.75 -7.46
N VAL A 114 -0.56 16.20 -7.65
CA VAL A 114 -1.57 16.17 -6.60
C VAL A 114 -1.44 14.87 -5.83
N ASP A 115 -1.41 14.99 -4.51
CA ASP A 115 -1.22 13.87 -3.61
C ASP A 115 -2.39 13.73 -2.61
N ALA A 116 -2.61 12.49 -2.16
CA ALA A 116 -3.59 12.15 -1.16
C ALA A 116 -3.18 10.84 -0.45
N PRO A 117 -3.32 10.78 0.89
CA PRO A 117 -3.11 9.54 1.63
C PRO A 117 -3.97 8.39 1.08
N GLY A 118 -3.45 7.18 1.15
CA GLY A 118 -4.12 5.97 0.68
C GLY A 118 -5.31 5.54 1.54
N ILE A 119 -5.44 6.06 2.75
CA ILE A 119 -6.63 5.91 3.59
C ILE A 119 -6.99 7.26 4.22
N ASP A 120 -8.24 7.40 4.65
CA ASP A 120 -8.70 8.61 5.33
C ASP A 120 -8.15 8.67 6.76
N LEU A 121 -7.18 9.54 7.00
CA LEU A 121 -6.50 9.70 8.29
C LEU A 121 -7.38 10.40 9.33
N ASP A 122 -8.33 11.23 8.89
CA ASP A 122 -9.20 12.00 9.77
C ASP A 122 -10.44 11.22 10.22
N LYS A 123 -10.71 10.07 9.60
CA LYS A 123 -11.88 9.25 9.90
C LYS A 123 -11.71 8.46 11.19
N GLU A 124 -12.66 8.63 12.09
CA GLU A 124 -12.75 7.86 13.33
C GLU A 124 -13.37 6.47 13.10
N TRP A 125 -12.81 5.47 13.76
CA TRP A 125 -13.23 4.08 13.75
C TRP A 125 -13.39 3.55 15.17
N GLU A 126 -14.46 2.80 15.42
CA GLU A 126 -14.68 2.11 16.70
C GLU A 126 -13.74 0.90 16.80
N PHE A 127 -12.66 1.05 17.57
CA PHE A 127 -11.71 0.00 17.89
C PHE A 127 -12.18 -0.84 19.08
N GLN A 128 -12.25 -2.16 18.87
CA GLN A 128 -12.61 -3.15 19.87
C GLN A 128 -11.39 -4.02 20.19
N PRO A 129 -10.73 -3.84 21.35
CA PRO A 129 -9.56 -4.62 21.68
C PRO A 129 -9.89 -6.10 21.91
N GLU A 130 -8.98 -6.98 21.50
CA GLU A 130 -9.00 -8.42 21.78
C GLU A 130 -7.92 -8.84 22.79
N VAL A 131 -7.12 -7.89 23.29
CA VAL A 131 -6.06 -8.06 24.30
C VAL A 131 -6.29 -7.18 25.52
N GLU A 132 -5.73 -7.56 26.67
CA GLU A 132 -5.77 -6.81 27.92
C GLU A 132 -4.35 -6.47 28.40
N ALA A 133 -4.23 -5.51 29.32
CA ALA A 133 -2.94 -5.17 29.92
C ALA A 133 -2.33 -6.38 30.66
N GLY A 134 -1.06 -6.68 30.37
CA GLY A 134 -0.33 -7.84 30.86
C GLY A 134 -0.27 -9.03 29.89
N ASP A 135 -0.94 -8.97 28.74
CA ASP A 135 -0.82 -9.99 27.70
C ASP A 135 0.51 -9.86 26.94
N GLU A 136 1.15 -10.98 26.59
CA GLU A 136 2.33 -11.01 25.73
C GLU A 136 1.90 -11.15 24.26
N VAL A 137 2.32 -10.21 23.40
CA VAL A 137 2.03 -10.20 21.97
C VAL A 137 3.31 -10.16 21.14
N SER A 138 3.27 -10.73 19.94
CA SER A 138 4.37 -10.76 18.98
C SER A 138 3.96 -10.23 17.60
N ALA A 139 4.93 -9.93 16.75
CA ALA A 139 4.72 -9.46 15.39
C ALA A 139 3.67 -10.31 14.62
N GLY A 140 2.62 -9.66 14.12
CA GLY A 140 1.51 -10.29 13.40
C GLY A 140 0.38 -10.85 14.27
N ASP A 141 0.48 -10.78 15.60
CA ASP A 141 -0.64 -11.10 16.49
C ASP A 141 -1.72 -10.02 16.41
N VAL A 142 -2.97 -10.42 16.64
CA VAL A 142 -4.13 -9.53 16.59
C VAL A 142 -4.30 -8.86 17.95
N VAL A 143 -4.30 -7.53 17.96
CA VAL A 143 -4.53 -6.73 19.18
C VAL A 143 -5.99 -6.27 19.31
N GLY A 144 -6.70 -6.21 18.19
CA GLY A 144 -8.12 -5.87 18.20
C GLY A 144 -8.75 -5.86 16.81
N ILE A 145 -10.01 -5.47 16.77
CA ILE A 145 -10.80 -5.42 15.56
C ILE A 145 -11.49 -4.07 15.37
N VAL A 146 -11.67 -3.70 14.11
CA VAL A 146 -12.46 -2.56 13.66
C VAL A 146 -13.51 -3.06 12.69
N LYS A 147 -14.74 -2.61 12.86
CA LYS A 147 -15.81 -2.98 11.92
C LYS A 147 -15.78 -2.10 10.67
N GLU A 148 -14.93 -2.46 9.71
CA GLU A 148 -14.73 -1.68 8.48
C GLU A 148 -15.95 -1.72 7.55
N THR A 149 -16.58 -2.89 7.40
CA THR A 149 -17.83 -3.04 6.64
C THR A 149 -18.88 -3.81 7.44
N VAL A 150 -20.10 -3.89 6.91
CA VAL A 150 -21.20 -4.64 7.55
C VAL A 150 -20.86 -6.11 7.80
N THR A 151 -19.97 -6.69 6.97
CA THR A 151 -19.66 -8.12 6.95
C THR A 151 -18.20 -8.48 7.21
N ILE A 152 -17.29 -7.51 7.19
CA ILE A 152 -15.85 -7.74 7.33
C ILE A 152 -15.35 -6.94 8.52
N ASP A 153 -14.81 -7.67 9.49
CA ASP A 153 -14.04 -7.10 10.59
C ASP A 153 -12.58 -6.98 10.13
N HIS A 154 -12.04 -5.78 10.23
CA HIS A 154 -10.65 -5.48 10.00
C HIS A 154 -9.86 -5.82 11.27
N LYS A 155 -8.78 -6.59 11.13
CA LYS A 155 -7.94 -7.00 12.26
C LYS A 155 -6.75 -6.06 12.37
N VAL A 156 -6.65 -5.37 13.50
CA VAL A 156 -5.48 -4.58 13.86
C VAL A 156 -4.46 -5.55 14.44
N MET A 157 -3.25 -5.54 13.88
CA MET A 157 -2.20 -6.50 14.22
C MET A 157 -0.94 -5.77 14.63
N VAL A 158 -0.11 -6.39 15.47
CA VAL A 158 1.24 -5.89 15.77
C VAL A 158 2.03 -5.80 14.45
N PRO A 159 2.64 -4.64 14.12
CA PRO A 159 3.45 -4.47 12.92
C PRO A 159 4.56 -5.53 12.80
N PRO A 160 4.90 -6.01 11.59
CA PRO A 160 5.86 -7.10 11.44
C PRO A 160 7.31 -6.76 11.77
N ASP A 161 7.62 -5.48 11.84
CA ASP A 161 8.91 -4.87 12.13
C ASP A 161 9.15 -4.68 13.65
N TYR A 162 8.11 -4.88 14.46
CA TYR A 162 8.18 -4.73 15.91
C TYR A 162 8.69 -6.03 16.56
N GLU A 163 9.39 -5.91 17.69
CA GLU A 163 9.83 -7.08 18.44
C GLU A 163 8.66 -7.77 19.15
N GLY A 164 7.62 -6.98 19.51
CA GLY A 164 6.56 -7.40 20.41
C GLY A 164 6.99 -7.28 21.88
N GLY A 165 6.06 -7.55 22.79
CA GLY A 165 6.25 -7.29 24.21
C GLY A 165 5.00 -7.51 25.04
N GLU A 166 5.06 -7.09 26.30
CA GLU A 166 3.92 -7.10 27.21
C GLU A 166 3.06 -5.86 26.98
N VAL A 167 1.75 -6.03 26.87
CA VAL A 167 0.80 -4.94 26.70
C VAL A 167 0.71 -4.12 27.98
N VAL A 168 1.05 -2.83 27.91
CA VAL A 168 1.00 -1.90 29.05
C VAL A 168 -0.36 -1.23 29.15
N SER A 169 -0.87 -0.74 28.02
CA SER A 169 -2.17 -0.07 27.95
C SER A 169 -2.89 -0.37 26.64
N VAL A 170 -4.22 -0.34 26.73
CA VAL A 170 -5.12 -0.58 25.62
C VAL A 170 -6.20 0.49 25.67
N GLU A 171 -6.36 1.22 24.58
CA GLU A 171 -7.45 2.17 24.40
C GLU A 171 -8.58 1.51 23.59
N SER A 172 -9.82 1.88 23.89
CA SER A 172 -11.00 1.33 23.22
C SER A 172 -11.98 2.47 22.94
N GLY A 173 -12.72 2.38 21.83
CA GLY A 173 -13.67 3.40 21.43
C GLY A 173 -13.34 3.96 20.05
N ASP A 174 -13.83 5.16 19.78
CA ASP A 174 -13.61 5.84 18.51
C ASP A 174 -12.20 6.46 18.48
N HIS A 175 -11.40 6.06 17.49
CA HIS A 175 -10.04 6.52 17.29
C HIS A 175 -9.78 6.78 15.80
N THR A 176 -8.91 7.74 15.48
CA THR A 176 -8.38 7.87 14.11
C THR A 176 -7.35 6.78 13.84
N VAL A 177 -7.00 6.54 12.56
CA VAL A 177 -6.08 5.45 12.21
C VAL A 177 -4.64 5.69 12.67
N GLU A 178 -4.26 6.94 12.91
CA GLU A 178 -2.92 7.33 13.41
C GLU A 178 -2.82 7.28 14.94
N GLU A 179 -3.93 7.31 15.66
CA GLU A 179 -3.93 7.25 17.12
C GLU A 179 -3.45 5.90 17.64
N THR A 180 -2.61 5.95 18.68
CA THR A 180 -2.10 4.76 19.37
C THR A 180 -3.23 4.07 20.13
N VAL A 181 -3.53 2.83 19.76
CA VAL A 181 -4.56 2.00 20.40
C VAL A 181 -3.98 1.02 21.43
N VAL A 182 -2.72 0.63 21.27
CA VAL A 182 -2.01 -0.27 22.20
C VAL A 182 -0.56 0.19 22.40
N GLU A 183 -0.11 0.20 23.66
CA GLU A 183 1.29 0.49 24.03
C GLU A 183 1.95 -0.76 24.63
N LEU A 184 3.18 -1.06 24.21
CA LEU A 184 3.99 -2.17 24.71
C LEU A 184 5.05 -1.70 25.73
N ASP A 185 5.55 -2.63 26.54
CA ASP A 185 6.52 -2.38 27.61
C ASP A 185 7.90 -1.89 27.12
N ASN A 186 8.24 -2.22 25.88
CA ASN A 186 9.43 -1.75 25.18
C ASN A 186 9.30 -0.32 24.62
N GLY A 187 8.11 0.30 24.73
CA GLY A 187 7.79 1.63 24.21
C GLY A 187 7.30 1.66 22.76
N GLU A 188 7.05 0.50 22.14
CA GLU A 188 6.41 0.40 20.83
C GLU A 188 4.92 0.76 20.93
N GLU A 189 4.48 1.65 20.03
CA GLU A 189 3.10 2.15 19.95
C GLU A 189 2.42 1.58 18.72
N ILE A 190 1.30 0.89 18.91
CA ILE A 190 0.54 0.26 17.83
C ILE A 190 -0.67 1.14 17.51
N SER A 191 -0.74 1.61 16.27
CA SER A 191 -1.91 2.26 15.68
C SER A 191 -2.65 1.32 14.72
N MET A 192 -3.76 1.80 14.14
CA MET A 192 -4.53 1.02 13.16
C MET A 192 -3.96 1.12 11.74
N HIS A 193 -3.02 2.03 11.52
CA HIS A 193 -2.36 2.31 10.24
C HIS A 193 -0.93 1.76 10.23
N GLN A 194 -0.56 1.11 9.13
CA GLN A 194 0.79 0.62 8.88
C GLN A 194 1.19 0.95 7.46
N GLU A 195 2.41 1.44 7.27
CA GLU A 195 3.01 1.55 5.95
C GLU A 195 3.82 0.30 5.62
N TRP A 196 3.72 -0.18 4.37
CA TRP A 196 4.47 -1.36 3.96
C TRP A 196 5.05 -1.25 2.55
N PRO A 197 6.36 -1.52 2.35
CA PRO A 197 6.99 -1.43 1.03
C PRO A 197 6.40 -2.41 0.02
N VAL A 198 5.97 -1.92 -1.15
CA VAL A 198 5.26 -2.74 -2.16
C VAL A 198 6.12 -3.85 -2.78
N ARG A 199 7.45 -3.68 -2.74
CA ARG A 199 8.42 -4.65 -3.28
C ARG A 199 8.82 -5.72 -2.27
N THR A 200 8.45 -5.56 -1.00
CA THR A 200 8.74 -6.52 0.06
C THR A 200 7.47 -7.29 0.37
N PRO A 201 7.38 -8.60 0.10
CA PRO A 201 6.22 -9.38 0.53
C PRO A 201 6.06 -9.34 2.05
N ARG A 202 4.82 -9.16 2.54
CA ARG A 202 4.56 -9.26 3.99
C ARG A 202 5.01 -10.64 4.52
N PRO A 203 5.65 -10.69 5.71
CA PRO A 203 6.17 -11.94 6.25
C PRO A 203 5.02 -12.90 6.60
N ALA A 204 5.34 -14.20 6.58
CA ALA A 204 4.44 -15.26 6.97
C ALA A 204 5.24 -16.36 7.69
N VAL A 205 4.62 -16.99 8.69
CA VAL A 205 5.26 -18.03 9.50
C VAL A 205 5.66 -19.24 8.65
N GLU A 206 4.72 -19.77 7.86
CA GLU A 206 4.97 -20.92 6.99
C GLU A 206 4.14 -20.84 5.71
N LYS A 207 4.75 -21.23 4.59
CA LYS A 207 4.05 -21.39 3.32
C LYS A 207 3.45 -22.79 3.19
N GLN A 208 2.13 -22.87 3.30
CA GLN A 208 1.41 -24.14 3.15
C GLN A 208 1.09 -24.46 1.69
N THR A 209 1.02 -25.75 1.36
CA THR A 209 0.61 -26.20 0.03
C THR A 209 -0.91 -26.04 -0.13
N PRO A 210 -1.40 -25.32 -1.16
CA PRO A 210 -2.82 -25.18 -1.45
C PRO A 210 -3.50 -26.51 -1.75
N THR A 211 -4.35 -27.00 -0.84
CA THR A 211 -5.09 -28.27 -1.01
C THR A 211 -6.61 -28.06 -1.11
N LYS A 212 -7.11 -26.90 -0.68
CA LYS A 212 -8.53 -26.56 -0.68
C LYS A 212 -8.93 -25.95 -2.03
N PRO A 213 -9.96 -26.48 -2.75
CA PRO A 213 -10.41 -25.88 -4.00
C PRO A 213 -11.07 -24.51 -3.78
N LEU A 214 -10.81 -23.58 -4.70
CA LEU A 214 -11.55 -22.34 -4.87
C LEU A 214 -12.76 -22.64 -5.76
N ILE A 215 -13.94 -22.73 -5.15
CA ILE A 215 -15.19 -22.97 -5.89
C ILE A 215 -15.55 -21.69 -6.64
N SER A 216 -15.41 -21.71 -7.97
CA SER A 216 -15.67 -20.55 -8.83
C SER A 216 -17.14 -20.39 -9.24
N GLY A 217 -17.94 -21.45 -9.09
CA GLY A 217 -19.32 -21.51 -9.59
C GLY A 217 -19.41 -21.77 -11.10
N GLN A 218 -18.27 -21.87 -11.80
CA GLN A 218 -18.20 -22.13 -13.22
C GLN A 218 -17.86 -23.60 -13.48
N ARG A 219 -18.78 -24.36 -14.07
CA ARG A 219 -18.62 -25.82 -14.32
C ARG A 219 -17.32 -26.19 -15.04
N VAL A 220 -16.88 -25.36 -15.99
CA VAL A 220 -15.64 -25.61 -16.75
C VAL A 220 -14.40 -25.44 -15.87
N LEU A 221 -14.38 -24.42 -15.00
CA LEU A 221 -13.27 -24.21 -14.08
C LEU A 221 -13.31 -25.25 -12.97
N ASP A 222 -14.44 -25.43 -12.29
CA ASP A 222 -14.54 -26.35 -11.15
C ASP A 222 -14.39 -27.83 -11.56
N GLY A 223 -14.78 -28.18 -12.79
CA GLY A 223 -14.75 -29.56 -13.29
C GLY A 223 -13.50 -29.95 -14.07
N LEU A 224 -12.98 -29.07 -14.93
CA LEU A 224 -11.87 -29.40 -15.83
C LEU A 224 -10.55 -28.71 -15.44
N PHE A 225 -10.62 -27.51 -14.86
CA PHE A 225 -9.45 -26.69 -14.54
C PHE A 225 -9.53 -26.10 -13.12
N PRO A 226 -9.64 -26.95 -12.07
CA PRO A 226 -9.88 -26.48 -10.72
C PRO A 226 -8.68 -25.67 -10.21
N ILE A 227 -8.97 -24.57 -9.52
CA ILE A 227 -7.98 -23.68 -8.90
C ILE A 227 -8.02 -23.93 -7.40
N ALA A 228 -6.88 -24.08 -6.74
CA ALA A 228 -6.81 -24.15 -5.28
C ALA A 228 -6.81 -22.75 -4.65
N LYS A 229 -7.32 -22.59 -3.43
CA LYS A 229 -7.22 -21.35 -2.65
C LYS A 229 -5.75 -21.07 -2.30
N GLY A 230 -5.22 -19.94 -2.75
CA GLY A 230 -3.79 -19.64 -2.73
C GLY A 230 -3.00 -20.19 -3.93
N GLY A 231 -3.69 -20.79 -4.92
CA GLY A 231 -3.11 -21.21 -6.19
C GLY A 231 -3.06 -20.08 -7.22
N THR A 232 -2.26 -20.27 -8.27
CA THR A 232 -2.09 -19.32 -9.37
C THR A 232 -2.72 -19.86 -10.64
N ALA A 233 -3.46 -19.01 -11.38
CA ALA A 233 -4.05 -19.36 -12.66
C ALA A 233 -3.80 -18.26 -13.70
N ALA A 234 -3.68 -18.64 -14.97
CA ALA A 234 -3.56 -17.72 -16.09
C ALA A 234 -4.68 -17.99 -17.11
N ILE A 235 -5.31 -16.92 -17.62
CA ILE A 235 -6.37 -16.99 -18.64
C ILE A 235 -5.86 -16.30 -19.92
N PRO A 236 -5.06 -17.01 -20.75
CA PRO A 236 -4.60 -16.46 -22.01
C PRO A 236 -5.74 -16.40 -23.03
N GLY A 237 -5.72 -15.39 -23.90
CA GLY A 237 -6.68 -15.31 -25.01
C GLY A 237 -6.57 -14.01 -25.80
N PRO A 238 -7.04 -14.01 -27.07
CA PRO A 238 -7.03 -12.81 -27.91
C PRO A 238 -7.94 -11.71 -27.36
N PHE A 239 -7.84 -10.50 -27.92
CA PHE A 239 -8.77 -9.41 -27.58
C PHE A 239 -10.22 -9.84 -27.83
N GLY A 240 -11.14 -9.48 -26.94
CA GLY A 240 -12.56 -9.84 -27.07
C GLY A 240 -12.92 -11.29 -26.74
N SER A 241 -11.99 -12.12 -26.24
CA SER A 241 -12.24 -13.54 -25.94
C SER A 241 -13.01 -13.82 -24.64
N GLY A 242 -13.57 -12.79 -24.00
CA GLY A 242 -14.32 -12.94 -22.75
C GLY A 242 -13.49 -13.01 -21.46
N LYS A 243 -12.18 -12.68 -21.48
CA LYS A 243 -11.30 -12.68 -20.29
C LYS A 243 -11.88 -11.90 -19.11
N THR A 244 -12.31 -10.66 -19.37
CA THR A 244 -12.92 -9.78 -18.37
C THR A 244 -14.22 -10.35 -17.81
N VAL A 245 -15.03 -11.01 -18.65
CA VAL A 245 -16.27 -11.66 -18.19
C VAL A 245 -15.93 -12.80 -17.24
N THR A 246 -14.95 -13.64 -17.57
CA THR A 246 -14.50 -14.73 -16.69
C THR A 246 -13.94 -14.21 -15.37
N GLN A 247 -13.12 -13.16 -15.39
CA GLN A 247 -12.59 -12.52 -14.18
C GLN A 247 -13.71 -11.95 -13.29
N HIS A 248 -14.73 -11.31 -13.89
CA HIS A 248 -15.88 -10.79 -13.15
C HIS A 248 -16.67 -11.93 -12.49
N GLN A 249 -16.87 -13.07 -13.17
CA GLN A 249 -17.50 -14.25 -12.54
C GLN A 249 -16.66 -14.79 -11.37
N LEU A 250 -15.33 -14.82 -11.54
CA LEU A 250 -14.40 -15.20 -10.48
C LEU A 250 -14.33 -14.20 -9.32
N ALA A 251 -14.73 -12.94 -9.49
CA ALA A 251 -14.82 -12.00 -8.38
C ALA A 251 -16.16 -12.14 -7.61
N LYS A 252 -17.25 -12.43 -8.33
CA LYS A 252 -18.62 -12.45 -7.76
C LYS A 252 -18.98 -13.69 -6.97
N TRP A 253 -18.57 -14.86 -7.47
CA TRP A 253 -19.12 -16.14 -7.02
C TRP A 253 -18.26 -16.99 -6.07
N PRO A 254 -16.95 -16.73 -5.85
CA PRO A 254 -16.21 -17.55 -4.92
C PRO A 254 -16.84 -17.55 -3.54
N THR A 255 -16.81 -18.72 -2.90
CA THR A 255 -17.22 -18.85 -1.50
C THR A 255 -16.25 -18.07 -0.61
N PRO A 256 -16.70 -16.97 0.03
CA PRO A 256 -15.90 -16.33 1.07
C PRO A 256 -15.77 -17.33 2.22
N THR A 257 -14.56 -17.52 2.71
CA THR A 257 -14.33 -18.32 3.93
C THR A 257 -13.55 -17.49 4.92
N SER A 258 -13.89 -17.65 6.19
CA SER A 258 -13.35 -16.98 7.39
C SER A 258 -11.85 -17.18 7.67
N SER A 259 -11.05 -17.57 6.68
CA SER A 259 -9.61 -17.80 6.82
C SER A 259 -8.85 -16.89 5.85
N SER A 260 -7.93 -16.09 6.41
CA SER A 260 -7.00 -15.15 5.79
C SER A 260 -6.22 -15.75 4.61
N THR A 261 -6.85 -15.84 3.43
CA THR A 261 -6.17 -16.25 2.20
C THR A 261 -6.64 -15.35 1.08
N SER A 262 -5.80 -14.39 0.70
CA SER A 262 -6.00 -13.56 -0.49
C SER A 262 -5.83 -14.41 -1.75
N ALA A 263 -6.72 -14.22 -2.71
CA ALA A 263 -6.53 -14.68 -4.07
C ALA A 263 -6.33 -13.44 -4.93
N VAL A 264 -5.08 -13.14 -5.28
CA VAL A 264 -4.76 -12.02 -6.17
C VAL A 264 -4.83 -12.52 -7.61
N ALA A 265 -5.80 -12.00 -8.37
CA ALA A 265 -5.88 -12.24 -9.81
C ALA A 265 -4.99 -11.22 -10.54
N SER A 266 -3.76 -11.62 -10.93
CA SER A 266 -2.92 -10.79 -11.81
C SER A 266 -3.27 -11.06 -13.27
N ALA A 267 -3.64 -10.00 -14.00
CA ALA A 267 -3.87 -10.04 -15.45
C ALA A 267 -2.64 -9.47 -16.17
N ALA A 268 -1.65 -10.31 -16.47
CA ALA A 268 -0.55 -9.91 -17.34
C ALA A 268 -1.04 -9.83 -18.79
N THR A 269 -1.13 -8.62 -19.34
CA THR A 269 -1.27 -8.38 -20.79
C THR A 269 0.13 -8.08 -21.32
N ARG A 270 0.59 -8.87 -22.30
CA ARG A 270 1.79 -8.53 -23.08
C ARG A 270 1.47 -7.46 -24.10
#